data_AF-A0AAP0SKI6-F1
#
_entry.id   AF-A0AAP0SKI6-F1
#
_cell.length_a   1.000
_cell.length_b   1.000
_cell.length_c   1.000
_cell.angle_alpha   90.00
_cell.angle_beta   90.00
_cell.angle_gamma   90.00
#
_symmetry.space_group_name_H-M   'P 1'
#
loop_
_entity.id
_entity.type
_entity.pdbx_description
1 polymer ?
#
loop_
_entity_poly.entity_id
_entity_poly.type
_entity_poly.pdbx_seq_one_letter_code
_entity_poly.pdbx_strand_id
1 'polypeptide(L)'
;MVRLFITVATLLSSAAVLAVPPVHVYQGTQGDTEIEVALTYDAQHKTIEGYWLEPQRQWLIPLERTPYDHRLPLLINILNNPDLPSCALLIQPFVFTHDRELRGARVNLRTRERQTLQLKRVTRFSDRQDSSWQGQLLQLPLDGRRLFRVHAHKGAGEYVGTVDSISIIDRTSGQPVQVIDNLALFFQGSASLSFADFNGDGVIDFKATPVGQLASGGAAGKAVQYYVYQPASDRYALKTEQQAMERNR
;
A
#
# COMPACT_ATOMS: atom_id res chain seq x y z
N MET A 1 27.75 -56.20 13.21
CA MET A 1 26.55 -55.35 13.31
C MET A 1 26.94 -53.91 12.98
N VAL A 2 26.61 -53.43 11.78
CA VAL A 2 26.90 -52.05 11.35
C VAL A 2 25.64 -51.22 11.59
N ARG A 3 25.73 -50.20 12.44
CA ARG A 3 24.62 -49.26 12.69
C ARG A 3 24.61 -48.19 11.59
N LEU A 4 23.59 -48.22 10.75
CA LEU A 4 23.30 -47.22 9.74
C LEU A 4 22.58 -46.03 10.41
N PHE A 5 23.28 -44.91 10.58
CA PHE A 5 22.65 -43.66 10.98
C PHE A 5 22.02 -43.00 9.75
N ILE A 6 20.69 -43.05 9.66
CA ILE A 6 19.93 -42.30 8.66
C ILE A 6 19.77 -40.88 9.22
N THR A 7 20.56 -39.94 8.72
CA THR A 7 20.39 -38.52 8.98
C THR A 7 19.18 -38.04 8.19
N VAL A 8 18.05 -37.83 8.87
CA VAL A 8 16.88 -37.17 8.29
C VAL A 8 17.25 -35.70 8.10
N ALA A 9 17.61 -35.32 6.88
CA ALA A 9 17.73 -33.92 6.50
C ALA A 9 16.34 -33.30 6.53
N THR A 10 16.06 -32.49 7.56
CA THR A 10 14.89 -31.64 7.61
C THR A 10 15.00 -30.62 6.48
N LEU A 11 14.16 -30.79 5.45
CA LEU A 11 13.89 -29.75 4.47
C LEU A 11 13.27 -28.57 5.21
N LEU A 12 14.09 -27.57 5.53
CA LEU A 12 13.61 -26.26 5.93
C LEU A 12 12.88 -25.67 4.71
N SER A 13 11.55 -25.69 4.76
CA SER A 13 10.72 -24.90 3.86
C SER A 13 11.04 -23.42 4.10
N SER A 14 11.98 -22.89 3.33
CA SER A 14 12.21 -21.45 3.24
C SER A 14 10.90 -20.80 2.83
N ALA A 15 10.22 -20.13 3.75
CA ALA A 15 9.11 -19.27 3.42
C ALA A 15 9.68 -18.19 2.48
N ALA A 16 9.37 -18.31 1.19
CA ALA A 16 9.74 -17.29 0.22
C ALA A 16 9.04 -16.00 0.66
N VAL A 17 9.83 -15.02 1.12
CA VAL A 17 9.34 -13.64 1.25
C VAL A 17 8.95 -13.23 -0.16
N LEU A 18 7.64 -13.16 -0.43
CA LEU A 18 7.15 -12.72 -1.73
C LEU A 18 7.69 -11.30 -1.95
N ALA A 19 8.46 -11.13 -3.02
CA ALA A 19 9.00 -9.84 -3.43
C ALA A 19 7.86 -8.82 -3.50
N VAL A 20 8.03 -7.69 -2.81
CA VAL A 20 7.03 -6.62 -2.78
C VAL A 20 7.07 -5.93 -4.15
N PRO A 21 5.96 -5.92 -4.92
CA PRO A 21 5.94 -5.17 -6.16
C PRO A 21 6.31 -3.70 -5.88
N PRO A 22 7.21 -3.10 -6.68
CA PRO A 22 7.63 -1.74 -6.43
C PRO A 22 6.45 -0.78 -6.57
N VAL A 23 6.29 0.11 -5.59
CA VAL A 23 5.23 1.13 -5.56
C VAL A 23 5.87 2.50 -5.73
N HIS A 24 5.39 3.26 -6.72
CA HIS A 24 5.87 4.61 -7.01
C HIS A 24 4.76 5.60 -6.67
N VAL A 25 5.03 6.51 -5.74
CA VAL A 25 4.10 7.59 -5.39
C VAL A 25 4.53 8.85 -6.11
N TYR A 26 3.61 9.44 -6.85
CA TYR A 26 3.76 10.68 -7.58
C TYR A 26 2.79 11.72 -7.05
N GLN A 27 3.23 12.98 -7.02
CA GLN A 27 2.41 14.14 -6.65
C GLN A 27 2.56 15.22 -7.71
N GLY A 28 1.53 16.00 -7.91
CA GLY A 28 1.54 17.12 -8.85
C GLY A 28 0.13 17.60 -9.13
N THR A 29 -0.15 17.99 -10.37
CA THR A 29 -1.42 18.64 -10.72
C THR A 29 -2.15 18.02 -11.90
N GLN A 30 -3.46 18.18 -11.88
CA GLN A 30 -4.38 18.00 -12.99
C GLN A 30 -5.08 19.34 -13.23
N GLY A 31 -4.63 20.10 -14.24
CA GLY A 31 -4.97 21.51 -14.34
C GLY A 31 -4.52 22.25 -13.07
N ASP A 32 -5.45 22.88 -12.37
CA ASP A 32 -5.19 23.62 -11.12
C ASP A 32 -5.40 22.80 -9.84
N THR A 33 -5.82 21.53 -9.96
CA THR A 33 -6.09 20.66 -8.81
C THR A 33 -4.86 19.83 -8.47
N GLU A 34 -4.43 19.88 -7.20
CA GLU A 34 -3.39 19.00 -6.68
C GLU A 34 -3.90 17.56 -6.58
N ILE A 35 -3.05 16.60 -6.96
CA ILE A 35 -3.39 15.18 -6.96
C ILE A 35 -2.19 14.31 -6.57
N GLU A 36 -2.47 13.12 -6.06
CA GLU A 36 -1.48 12.08 -5.79
C GLU A 36 -1.85 10.81 -6.57
N VAL A 37 -0.86 10.15 -7.16
CA VAL A 37 -1.03 8.86 -7.85
C VAL A 37 -0.01 7.89 -7.30
N ALA A 38 -0.45 6.75 -6.80
CA ALA A 38 0.45 5.63 -6.56
C ALA A 38 0.24 4.58 -7.64
N LEU A 39 1.35 4.17 -8.26
CA LEU A 39 1.36 3.11 -9.25
C LEU A 39 2.19 1.95 -8.73
N THR A 40 1.71 0.74 -8.98
CA THR A 40 2.38 -0.52 -8.68
C THR A 40 2.60 -1.27 -9.99
N TYR A 41 3.81 -1.78 -10.19
CA TYR A 41 4.12 -2.61 -11.36
C TYR A 41 4.19 -4.09 -10.98
N ASP A 42 3.29 -4.87 -11.55
CA ASP A 42 3.29 -6.32 -11.46
C ASP A 42 4.14 -6.89 -12.60
N ALA A 43 5.34 -7.37 -12.25
CA ALA A 43 6.28 -7.94 -13.20
C ALA A 43 5.84 -9.29 -13.78
N GLN A 44 5.01 -10.05 -13.05
CA GLN A 44 4.52 -11.36 -13.49
C GLN A 44 3.53 -11.20 -14.64
N HIS A 45 2.59 -10.26 -14.51
CA HIS A 45 1.56 -10.00 -15.52
C HIS A 45 1.92 -8.85 -16.48
N LYS A 46 3.02 -8.13 -16.21
CA LYS A 46 3.45 -6.93 -16.94
C LYS A 46 2.35 -5.87 -16.98
N THR A 47 1.73 -5.63 -15.84
CA THR A 47 0.63 -4.67 -15.68
C THR A 47 0.98 -3.58 -14.69
N ILE A 48 0.39 -2.41 -14.89
CA ILE A 48 0.35 -1.34 -13.89
C ILE A 48 -1.06 -1.25 -13.31
N GLU A 49 -1.13 -1.07 -12.02
CA GLU A 49 -2.35 -0.75 -11.28
C GLU A 49 -2.02 0.26 -10.17
N GLY A 50 -3.02 0.66 -9.39
CA GLY A 50 -2.77 1.51 -8.23
C GLY A 50 -3.97 2.36 -7.90
N TYR A 51 -3.70 3.60 -7.50
CA TYR A 51 -4.75 4.52 -7.11
C TYR A 51 -4.49 5.97 -7.51
N TRP A 52 -5.61 6.67 -7.65
CA TRP A 52 -5.70 8.12 -7.80
C TRP A 52 -6.29 8.72 -6.53
N LEU A 53 -5.59 9.67 -5.91
CA LEU A 53 -6.06 10.40 -4.74
C LEU A 53 -6.29 11.87 -5.09
N GLU A 54 -7.49 12.35 -4.78
CA GLU A 54 -7.80 13.79 -4.72
C GLU A 54 -7.59 14.26 -3.26
N PRO A 55 -6.47 14.92 -2.90
CA PRO A 55 -6.11 15.22 -1.51
C PRO A 55 -7.16 16.10 -0.80
N GLN A 56 -7.79 17.02 -1.52
CA GLN A 56 -8.81 17.90 -0.95
C GLN A 56 -10.07 17.13 -0.50
N ARG A 57 -10.39 16.04 -1.20
CA ARG A 57 -11.56 15.19 -0.90
C ARG A 57 -11.20 13.92 -0.16
N GLN A 58 -9.90 13.65 -0.04
CA GLN A 58 -9.36 12.42 0.50
C GLN A 58 -10.04 11.18 -0.14
N TRP A 59 -10.35 11.28 -1.44
CA TRP A 59 -10.95 10.21 -2.21
C TRP A 59 -9.87 9.46 -2.96
N LEU A 60 -9.61 8.25 -2.50
CA LEU A 60 -8.79 7.32 -3.23
C LEU A 60 -9.69 6.48 -4.13
N ILE A 61 -9.36 6.53 -5.41
CA ILE A 61 -10.09 5.89 -6.48
C ILE A 61 -9.17 4.85 -7.10
N PRO A 62 -9.56 3.56 -7.12
CA PRO A 62 -8.77 2.52 -7.76
C PRO A 62 -8.54 2.83 -9.23
N LEU A 63 -7.37 2.44 -9.71
CA LEU A 63 -7.05 2.41 -11.12
C LEU A 63 -7.21 0.98 -11.65
N GLU A 64 -7.69 0.85 -12.88
CA GLU A 64 -7.77 -0.44 -13.56
C GLU A 64 -6.38 -1.08 -13.67
N ARG A 65 -6.31 -2.41 -13.59
CA ARG A 65 -5.09 -3.14 -13.95
C ARG A 65 -4.91 -3.11 -15.47
N THR A 66 -3.87 -2.42 -15.95
CA THR A 66 -3.64 -2.19 -17.38
C THR A 66 -2.30 -2.78 -17.82
N PRO A 67 -2.23 -3.46 -18.98
CA PRO A 67 -0.95 -3.87 -19.59
C PRO A 67 0.00 -2.69 -19.78
N TYR A 68 1.29 -2.92 -19.52
CA TYR A 68 2.31 -1.88 -19.58
C TYR A 68 3.45 -2.22 -20.54
N ASP A 69 3.76 -1.27 -21.43
CA ASP A 69 4.94 -1.24 -22.28
C ASP A 69 5.50 0.18 -22.24
N HIS A 70 6.76 0.32 -21.82
CA HIS A 70 7.45 1.62 -21.66
C HIS A 70 7.55 2.45 -22.95
N ARG A 71 7.30 1.84 -24.12
CA ARG A 71 7.34 2.50 -25.44
C ARG A 71 5.99 3.07 -25.86
N LEU A 72 4.91 2.66 -25.21
CA LEU A 72 3.55 3.04 -25.55
C LEU A 72 2.96 3.96 -24.48
N PRO A 73 2.05 4.87 -24.84
CA PRO A 73 1.27 5.59 -23.84
C PRO A 73 0.45 4.62 -22.98
N LEU A 74 0.43 4.85 -21.67
CA LEU A 74 -0.42 4.09 -20.75
C LEU A 74 -1.78 4.78 -20.66
N LEU A 75 -2.85 4.08 -21.06
CA LEU A 75 -4.22 4.52 -20.84
C LEU A 75 -4.86 3.65 -19.76
N ILE A 76 -5.04 4.21 -18.56
CA ILE A 76 -5.53 3.48 -17.38
C ILE A 76 -6.83 4.11 -16.88
N ASN A 77 -7.89 3.31 -16.80
CA ASN A 77 -9.20 3.80 -16.37
C ASN A 77 -9.20 4.13 -14.87
N ILE A 78 -9.88 5.23 -14.53
CA ILE A 78 -10.14 5.62 -13.14
C ILE A 78 -11.50 5.03 -12.75
N LEU A 79 -11.52 4.12 -11.78
CA LEU A 79 -12.71 3.37 -11.38
C LEU A 79 -13.59 4.16 -10.40
N ASN A 80 -13.97 5.38 -10.80
CA ASN A 80 -14.74 6.31 -9.98
C ASN A 80 -16.26 6.11 -10.03
N ASN A 81 -16.73 5.20 -10.90
CA ASN A 81 -18.14 4.89 -11.08
C ASN A 81 -18.27 3.36 -11.16
N PRO A 82 -19.17 2.75 -10.37
CA PRO A 82 -19.34 1.30 -10.30
C PRO A 82 -19.90 0.67 -11.59
N ASP A 83 -20.61 1.44 -12.42
CA ASP A 83 -21.19 0.93 -13.67
C ASP A 83 -20.16 0.95 -14.80
N LEU A 84 -19.58 2.14 -15.07
CA LEU A 84 -18.62 2.36 -16.15
C LEU A 84 -17.65 3.51 -15.82
N PRO A 85 -16.34 3.36 -16.08
CA PRO A 85 -15.37 4.43 -15.91
C PRO A 85 -15.75 5.69 -16.70
N SER A 86 -15.70 6.84 -16.04
CA SER A 86 -16.00 8.13 -16.69
C SER A 86 -14.74 8.87 -17.14
N CYS A 87 -13.58 8.48 -16.63
CA CYS A 87 -12.30 9.12 -16.87
C CYS A 87 -11.18 8.08 -16.97
N ALA A 88 -10.12 8.43 -17.69
CA ALA A 88 -8.88 7.67 -17.72
C ALA A 88 -7.67 8.61 -17.59
N LEU A 89 -6.54 8.07 -17.12
CA LEU A 89 -5.24 8.73 -17.22
C LEU A 89 -4.58 8.26 -18.51
N LEU A 90 -4.24 9.20 -19.39
CA LEU A 90 -3.40 8.98 -20.56
C LEU A 90 -2.00 9.51 -20.23
N ILE A 91 -1.10 8.61 -19.85
CA ILE A 91 0.28 8.92 -19.47
C ILE A 91 1.17 8.67 -20.69
N GLN A 92 2.07 9.60 -20.99
CA GLN A 92 3.08 9.45 -22.04
C GLN A 92 3.97 8.22 -21.76
N PRO A 93 4.62 7.64 -22.78
CA PRO A 93 5.57 6.55 -22.57
C PRO A 93 6.60 6.91 -21.50
N PHE A 94 6.84 5.99 -20.56
CA PHE A 94 7.75 6.18 -19.44
C PHE A 94 8.36 4.85 -19.01
N VAL A 95 9.53 4.90 -18.38
CA VAL A 95 10.22 3.76 -17.77
C VAL A 95 9.93 3.74 -16.28
N PHE A 96 8.99 2.90 -15.86
CA PHE A 96 8.52 2.77 -14.49
C PHE A 96 9.65 2.81 -13.46
N THR A 97 10.72 2.03 -13.64
CA THR A 97 11.82 1.89 -12.68
C THR A 97 12.74 3.12 -12.54
N HIS A 98 12.79 4.01 -13.53
CA HIS A 98 13.75 5.11 -13.58
C HIS A 98 13.08 6.47 -13.50
N ASP A 99 12.02 6.70 -14.28
CA ASP A 99 11.48 8.03 -14.55
C ASP A 99 10.87 8.68 -13.31
N ARG A 100 11.29 9.91 -13.04
CA ARG A 100 10.83 10.71 -11.88
C ARG A 100 9.69 11.64 -12.23
N GLU A 101 9.36 11.80 -13.50
CA GLU A 101 8.28 12.67 -13.95
C GLU A 101 7.31 11.85 -14.80
N LEU A 102 6.02 12.01 -14.56
CA LEU A 102 4.97 11.50 -15.44
C LEU A 102 4.20 12.69 -16.00
N ARG A 103 4.04 12.69 -17.33
CA ARG A 103 3.32 13.71 -18.07
C ARG A 103 2.21 13.05 -18.87
N GLY A 104 1.11 13.76 -19.04
CA GLY A 104 -0.03 13.22 -19.76
C GLY A 104 -1.27 14.08 -19.64
N ALA A 105 -2.42 13.44 -19.63
CA ALA A 105 -3.68 14.08 -19.34
C ALA A 105 -4.64 13.13 -18.63
N ARG A 106 -5.51 13.69 -17.79
CA ARG A 106 -6.78 13.04 -17.49
C ARG A 106 -7.73 13.29 -18.66
N VAL A 107 -8.35 12.24 -19.16
CA VAL A 107 -9.29 12.28 -20.27
C VAL A 107 -10.67 11.93 -19.75
N ASN A 108 -11.65 12.82 -19.97
CA ASN A 108 -13.05 12.47 -19.81
C ASN A 108 -13.47 11.55 -20.96
N LEU A 109 -13.91 10.33 -20.66
CA LEU A 109 -14.20 9.32 -21.69
C LEU A 109 -15.48 9.62 -22.48
N ARG A 110 -16.37 10.46 -21.94
CA ARG A 110 -17.62 10.86 -22.60
C ARG A 110 -17.43 12.10 -23.48
N THR A 111 -16.79 13.13 -22.96
CA THR A 111 -16.63 14.43 -23.66
C THR A 111 -15.34 14.53 -24.44
N ARG A 112 -14.37 13.64 -24.20
CA ARG A 112 -12.99 13.67 -24.71
C ARG A 112 -12.18 14.88 -24.25
N GLU A 113 -12.72 15.66 -23.32
CA GLU A 113 -12.00 16.76 -22.69
C GLU A 113 -10.73 16.25 -21.99
N ARG A 114 -9.65 17.01 -22.10
CA ARG A 114 -8.34 16.67 -21.57
C ARG A 114 -7.88 17.74 -20.60
N GLN A 115 -7.46 17.31 -19.42
CA GLN A 115 -6.82 18.16 -18.44
C GLN A 115 -5.37 17.70 -18.27
N THR A 116 -4.43 18.61 -18.49
CA THR A 116 -3.00 18.31 -18.44
C THR A 116 -2.62 17.75 -17.07
N LEU A 117 -1.84 16.68 -17.09
CA LEU A 117 -1.31 15.98 -15.93
C LEU A 117 0.21 16.19 -15.88
N GLN A 118 0.72 16.69 -14.75
CA GLN A 118 2.14 16.82 -14.49
C GLN A 118 2.45 16.31 -13.09
N LEU A 119 3.21 15.22 -13.00
CA LEU A 119 3.49 14.54 -11.73
C LEU A 119 4.98 14.32 -11.55
N LYS A 120 5.41 14.43 -10.31
CA LYS A 120 6.77 14.14 -9.87
C LYS A 120 6.76 13.03 -8.83
N ARG A 121 7.64 12.05 -8.99
CA ARG A 121 7.80 10.94 -8.04
C ARG A 121 8.38 11.49 -6.73
N VAL A 122 7.65 11.30 -5.65
CA VAL A 122 8.07 11.69 -4.30
C VAL A 122 8.68 10.51 -3.54
N THR A 123 8.21 9.28 -3.79
CA THR A 123 8.78 8.08 -3.17
C THR A 123 8.76 6.90 -4.14
N ARG A 124 9.79 6.07 -4.06
CA ARG A 124 9.85 4.76 -4.70
C ARG A 124 10.09 3.72 -3.62
N PHE A 125 9.04 2.97 -3.31
CA PHE A 125 9.13 1.81 -2.43
C PHE A 125 9.63 0.63 -3.25
N SER A 126 10.79 0.08 -2.88
CA SER A 126 11.38 -1.08 -3.54
C SER A 126 12.00 -2.04 -2.54
N ASP A 127 11.95 -3.33 -2.85
CA ASP A 127 12.61 -4.41 -2.12
C ASP A 127 14.14 -4.47 -2.33
N ARG A 128 14.64 -3.87 -3.42
CA ARG A 128 16.07 -3.74 -3.73
C ARG A 128 16.92 -3.39 -2.50
N GLN A 129 17.94 -4.21 -2.22
CA GLN A 129 18.78 -4.07 -1.02
C GLN A 129 19.68 -2.82 -1.06
N ASP A 130 20.11 -2.40 -2.25
CA ASP A 130 20.96 -1.22 -2.48
C ASP A 130 20.18 0.11 -2.37
N SER A 131 18.86 0.05 -2.29
CA SER A 131 17.97 1.21 -2.30
C SER A 131 17.61 1.63 -0.89
N SER A 132 17.75 2.93 -0.60
CA SER A 132 17.17 3.56 0.58
C SER A 132 16.00 4.46 0.19
N TRP A 133 15.00 4.54 1.06
CA TRP A 133 13.82 5.36 0.85
C TRP A 133 13.13 5.68 2.17
N GLN A 134 12.37 6.77 2.15
CA GLN A 134 11.43 7.15 3.20
C GLN A 134 10.24 7.83 2.52
N GLY A 135 9.04 7.57 3.02
CA GLY A 135 7.86 8.24 2.51
C GLY A 135 6.57 7.71 3.10
N GLN A 136 5.46 8.15 2.51
CA GLN A 136 4.13 7.77 2.93
C GLN A 136 3.39 7.03 1.82
N LEU A 137 2.66 5.99 2.19
CA LEU A 137 1.79 5.24 1.30
C LEU A 137 0.39 5.15 1.92
N LEU A 138 -0.63 5.48 1.14
CA LEU A 138 -2.00 5.34 1.57
C LEU A 138 -2.44 3.88 1.41
N GLN A 139 -3.06 3.32 2.46
CA GLN A 139 -3.68 2.00 2.47
C GLN A 139 -5.13 2.13 2.88
N LEU A 140 -5.98 1.27 2.30
CA LEU A 140 -7.42 1.42 2.41
C LEU A 140 -8.13 0.16 2.91
N PRO A 141 -9.04 0.31 3.88
CA PRO A 141 -10.08 -0.67 4.13
C PRO A 141 -11.19 -0.60 3.08
N LEU A 142 -11.95 -1.69 2.97
CA LEU A 142 -13.09 -1.83 2.04
C LEU A 142 -14.27 -0.90 2.37
N ASP A 143 -14.46 -0.49 3.62
CA ASP A 143 -15.56 0.39 4.05
C ASP A 143 -15.32 1.87 3.71
N GLY A 144 -14.07 2.25 3.46
CA GLY A 144 -13.63 3.58 3.04
C GLY A 144 -13.97 4.73 3.99
N ARG A 145 -14.34 4.50 5.26
CA ARG A 145 -14.66 5.60 6.21
C ARG A 145 -13.41 6.27 6.75
N ARG A 146 -12.38 5.47 7.04
CA ARG A 146 -11.07 5.94 7.52
C ARG A 146 -10.00 5.61 6.50
N LEU A 147 -8.99 6.48 6.45
CA LEU A 147 -7.83 6.34 5.58
C LEU A 147 -6.61 6.10 6.43
N PHE A 148 -5.73 5.20 5.99
CA PHE A 148 -4.54 4.81 6.74
C PHE A 148 -3.31 5.21 5.94
N ARG A 149 -2.71 6.33 6.30
CA ARG A 149 -1.46 6.79 5.70
C ARG A 149 -0.29 6.22 6.51
N VAL A 150 0.37 5.25 5.90
CA VAL A 150 1.51 4.53 6.47
C VAL A 150 2.78 5.30 6.13
N HIS A 151 3.51 5.78 7.12
CA HIS A 151 4.87 6.24 6.92
C HIS A 151 5.82 5.05 7.08
N ALA A 152 6.75 4.93 6.15
CA ALA A 152 7.70 3.84 6.15
C ALA A 152 9.06 4.30 5.64
N HIS A 153 10.09 3.60 6.07
CA HIS A 153 11.46 3.82 5.66
C HIS A 153 12.22 2.51 5.45
N LYS A 154 13.32 2.60 4.71
CA LYS A 154 14.32 1.54 4.54
C LYS A 154 15.69 2.17 4.32
N GLY A 155 16.67 1.76 5.10
CA GLY A 155 18.08 2.07 4.92
C GLY A 155 18.73 1.24 3.81
N ALA A 156 19.81 1.75 3.23
CA ALA A 156 20.60 0.98 2.29
C ALA A 156 21.25 -0.22 3.00
N GLY A 157 21.18 -1.41 2.41
CA GLY A 157 21.64 -2.66 3.00
C GLY A 157 20.56 -3.41 3.79
N GLU A 158 19.47 -2.75 4.18
CA GLU A 158 18.35 -3.41 4.88
C GLU A 158 17.54 -4.30 3.93
N TYR A 159 17.15 -5.47 4.42
CA TYR A 159 16.39 -6.44 3.64
C TYR A 159 14.91 -6.06 3.49
N VAL A 160 14.35 -5.37 4.49
CA VAL A 160 12.93 -5.08 4.59
C VAL A 160 12.71 -3.61 4.92
N GLY A 161 11.57 -3.06 4.48
CA GLY A 161 11.13 -1.75 4.95
C GLY A 161 10.41 -1.85 6.29
N THR A 162 10.43 -0.75 7.03
CA THR A 162 9.79 -0.62 8.35
C THR A 162 8.75 0.49 8.33
N VAL A 163 7.56 0.19 8.84
CA VAL A 163 6.54 1.17 9.22
C VAL A 163 6.81 1.63 10.64
N ASP A 164 6.94 2.94 10.81
CA ASP A 164 7.22 3.60 12.09
C ASP A 164 6.03 4.42 12.60
N SER A 165 5.11 4.84 11.73
CA SER A 165 3.89 5.53 12.08
C SER A 165 2.74 5.26 11.11
N ILE A 166 1.52 5.28 11.63
CA ILE A 166 0.28 5.19 10.86
C ILE A 166 -0.60 6.37 11.27
N SER A 167 -0.89 7.24 10.31
CA SER A 167 -1.87 8.32 10.47
C SER A 167 -3.24 7.83 9.99
N ILE A 168 -4.21 7.86 10.88
CA ILE A 168 -5.60 7.51 10.62
C ILE A 168 -6.38 8.80 10.42
N ILE A 169 -6.93 8.97 9.23
CA ILE A 169 -7.60 10.19 8.79
C ILE A 169 -9.10 9.89 8.64
N ASP A 170 -9.94 10.73 9.24
CA ASP A 170 -11.37 10.70 8.98
C ASP A 170 -11.63 11.27 7.58
N ARG A 171 -12.22 10.46 6.70
CA ARG A 171 -12.39 10.86 5.29
C ARG A 171 -13.36 12.02 5.12
N THR A 172 -14.34 12.17 6.01
CA THR A 172 -15.34 13.24 5.91
C THR A 172 -14.74 14.60 6.19
N SER A 173 -13.91 14.71 7.24
CA SER A 173 -13.25 15.95 7.64
C SER A 173 -11.88 16.16 6.97
N GLY A 174 -11.27 15.09 6.47
CA GLY A 174 -9.90 15.08 5.96
C GLY A 174 -8.84 15.27 7.05
N GLN A 175 -9.23 15.25 8.33
CA GLN A 175 -8.33 15.50 9.46
C GLN A 175 -7.81 14.21 10.08
N PRO A 176 -6.55 14.19 10.57
CA PRO A 176 -6.05 13.07 11.35
C PRO A 176 -6.82 12.96 12.68
N VAL A 177 -7.45 11.81 12.90
CA VAL A 177 -8.17 11.48 14.15
C VAL A 177 -7.31 10.69 15.12
N GLN A 178 -6.27 10.04 14.59
CA GLN A 178 -5.27 9.35 15.40
C GLN A 178 -3.97 9.23 14.63
N VAL A 179 -2.85 9.34 15.36
CA VAL A 179 -1.54 8.86 14.89
C VAL A 179 -1.09 7.77 15.86
N ILE A 180 -0.63 6.65 15.31
CA ILE A 180 0.01 5.57 16.05
C ILE A 180 1.49 5.61 15.66
N ASP A 181 2.34 6.02 16.60
CA ASP A 181 3.79 6.21 16.39
C ASP A 181 4.61 5.12 17.10
N ASN A 182 5.93 5.19 16.92
CA ASN A 182 6.91 4.27 17.51
C ASN A 182 6.64 2.80 17.14
N LEU A 183 6.15 2.60 15.92
CA LEU A 183 5.89 1.29 15.36
C LEU A 183 7.18 0.65 14.83
N ALA A 184 7.15 -0.68 14.73
CA ALA A 184 8.19 -1.46 14.08
C ALA A 184 7.52 -2.60 13.30
N LEU A 185 6.73 -2.23 12.29
CA LEU A 185 5.96 -3.17 11.46
C LEU A 185 6.65 -3.37 10.11
N PHE A 186 6.53 -4.57 9.58
CA PHE A 186 7.01 -4.92 8.26
C PHE A 186 6.25 -4.15 7.19
N PHE A 187 6.98 -3.46 6.33
CA PHE A 187 6.40 -2.77 5.18
C PHE A 187 6.39 -3.70 3.96
N GLN A 188 5.19 -3.95 3.43
CA GLN A 188 4.94 -4.78 2.26
C GLN A 188 4.16 -4.02 1.17
N GLY A 189 4.56 -2.77 0.89
CA GLY A 189 3.87 -1.95 -0.10
C GLY A 189 2.41 -1.71 0.31
N SER A 190 1.49 -1.83 -0.64
CA SER A 190 0.05 -1.69 -0.39
C SER A 190 -0.56 -2.79 0.49
N ALA A 191 0.19 -3.87 0.77
CA ALA A 191 -0.25 -5.00 1.60
C ALA A 191 0.32 -4.97 3.03
N SER A 192 0.87 -3.84 3.49
CA SER A 192 1.48 -3.79 4.83
C SER A 192 0.45 -3.94 5.96
N LEU A 193 -0.80 -3.53 5.73
CA LEU A 193 -1.92 -3.68 6.64
C LEU A 193 -2.95 -4.64 6.04
N SER A 194 -3.46 -5.55 6.86
CA SER A 194 -4.59 -6.42 6.50
C SER A 194 -5.82 -5.92 7.23
N PHE A 195 -6.83 -5.49 6.46
CA PHE A 195 -8.06 -4.93 6.98
C PHE A 195 -9.17 -5.99 7.05
N ALA A 196 -9.94 -6.00 8.14
CA ALA A 196 -11.16 -6.79 8.29
C ALA A 196 -11.96 -6.29 9.49
N ASP A 197 -13.23 -6.65 9.58
CA ASP A 197 -14.01 -6.54 10.82
C ASP A 197 -13.76 -7.80 11.66
N PHE A 198 -12.86 -7.74 12.65
CA PHE A 198 -12.45 -8.94 13.39
C PHE A 198 -13.46 -9.33 14.46
N ASN A 199 -14.15 -8.35 15.05
CA ASN A 199 -15.07 -8.55 16.17
C ASN A 199 -16.55 -8.54 15.75
N GLY A 200 -16.86 -8.30 14.47
CA GLY A 200 -18.21 -8.29 13.93
C GLY A 200 -19.04 -7.08 14.36
N ASP A 201 -18.40 -5.93 14.64
CA ASP A 201 -19.05 -4.68 15.04
C ASP A 201 -19.41 -3.76 13.86
N GLY A 202 -19.05 -4.18 12.63
CA GLY A 202 -19.31 -3.45 11.40
C GLY A 202 -18.33 -2.30 11.13
N VAL A 203 -17.28 -2.15 11.94
CA VAL A 203 -16.19 -1.19 11.71
C VAL A 203 -14.92 -1.95 11.33
N ILE A 204 -14.19 -1.43 10.35
CA ILE A 204 -12.96 -2.08 9.91
C ILE A 204 -11.82 -1.87 10.91
N ASP A 205 -11.25 -2.98 11.34
CA ASP A 205 -9.99 -3.14 12.07
C ASP A 205 -8.82 -3.40 11.11
N PHE A 206 -7.60 -3.41 11.66
CA PHE A 206 -6.44 -3.84 10.89
C PHE A 206 -5.47 -4.67 11.71
N LYS A 207 -4.71 -5.51 11.02
CA LYS A 207 -3.58 -6.24 11.59
C LYS A 207 -2.32 -6.04 10.77
N ALA A 208 -1.18 -6.11 11.44
CA ALA A 208 0.12 -5.91 10.81
C ALA A 208 1.19 -6.82 11.42
N THR A 209 2.19 -7.16 10.60
CA THR A 209 3.29 -8.04 10.98
C THR A 209 4.45 -7.22 11.55
N PRO A 210 5.01 -7.51 12.73
CA PRO A 210 6.21 -6.83 13.23
C PRO A 210 7.49 -7.20 12.46
N VAL A 211 8.44 -6.26 12.30
CA VAL A 211 9.72 -6.46 11.57
C VAL A 211 10.55 -7.62 12.13
N GLY A 212 10.51 -7.85 13.45
CA GLY A 212 11.32 -8.85 14.15
C GLY A 212 11.16 -10.30 13.64
N GLN A 213 10.14 -10.57 12.81
CA GLN A 213 9.96 -11.87 12.16
C GLN A 213 10.95 -12.18 11.02
N LEU A 214 11.62 -11.18 10.41
CA LEU A 214 12.29 -11.34 9.11
C LEU A 214 13.78 -10.97 9.06
N ALA A 215 14.34 -10.37 10.12
CA ALA A 215 15.69 -9.80 10.10
C ALA A 215 16.85 -10.80 10.24
N SER A 216 16.60 -12.08 10.55
CA SER A 216 17.65 -13.06 10.90
C SER A 216 17.70 -14.32 10.02
N GLY A 217 16.91 -14.42 8.94
CA GLY A 217 16.84 -15.66 8.14
C GLY A 217 16.31 -16.88 8.91
N GLY A 218 15.77 -16.67 10.12
CA GLY A 218 15.14 -17.67 10.96
C GLY A 218 13.94 -17.04 11.66
N ALA A 219 12.80 -17.72 11.59
CA ALA A 219 11.57 -17.27 12.22
C ALA A 219 11.74 -17.15 13.74
N ALA A 220 11.78 -15.92 14.26
CA ALA A 220 11.70 -15.65 15.69
C ALA A 220 10.75 -14.47 16.00
N GLY A 221 9.45 -14.72 15.86
CA GLY A 221 8.57 -14.70 17.04
C GLY A 221 8.08 -13.37 17.62
N LYS A 222 7.50 -12.47 16.83
CA LYS A 222 6.48 -11.54 17.37
C LYS A 222 5.11 -11.89 16.80
N ALA A 223 4.10 -12.03 17.64
CA ALA A 223 2.74 -12.27 17.19
C ALA A 223 2.28 -11.11 16.28
N VAL A 224 1.42 -11.43 15.30
CA VAL A 224 0.71 -10.41 14.50
C VAL A 224 0.03 -9.44 15.46
N GLN A 225 0.15 -8.14 15.19
CA GLN A 225 -0.46 -7.10 16.01
C GLN A 225 -1.83 -6.75 15.46
N TYR A 226 -2.85 -6.79 16.31
CA TYR A 226 -4.23 -6.46 15.97
C TYR A 226 -4.56 -5.08 16.53
N TYR A 227 -5.09 -4.21 15.69
CA TYR A 227 -5.51 -2.86 16.04
C TYR A 227 -7.00 -2.77 15.81
N VAL A 228 -7.75 -2.71 16.91
CA VAL A 228 -9.21 -2.78 16.91
C VAL A 228 -9.79 -1.42 17.21
N TYR A 229 -10.78 -1.01 16.44
CA TYR A 229 -11.48 0.24 16.63
C TYR A 229 -12.24 0.26 17.96
N GLN A 230 -12.21 1.39 18.67
CA GLN A 230 -12.83 1.58 19.98
C GLN A 230 -13.80 2.76 19.88
N PRO A 231 -15.12 2.51 19.69
CA PRO A 231 -16.12 3.55 19.47
C PRO A 231 -16.17 4.61 20.57
N ALA A 232 -15.97 4.21 21.83
CA ALA A 232 -15.99 5.11 22.99
C ALA A 232 -14.91 6.19 22.96
N SER A 233 -13.81 5.95 22.24
CA SER A 233 -12.66 6.86 22.15
C SER A 233 -12.36 7.33 20.73
N ASP A 234 -13.11 6.85 19.73
CA ASP A 234 -12.90 7.13 18.30
C ASP A 234 -11.48 6.74 17.79
N ARG A 235 -10.86 5.72 18.41
CA ARG A 235 -9.45 5.34 18.18
C ARG A 235 -9.27 3.84 18.04
N TYR A 236 -8.19 3.44 17.38
CA TYR A 236 -7.68 2.08 17.33
C TYR A 236 -6.76 1.80 18.51
N ALA A 237 -6.95 0.65 19.15
CA ALA A 237 -6.13 0.18 20.24
C ALA A 237 -5.48 -1.16 19.89
N LEU A 238 -4.23 -1.35 20.31
CA LEU A 238 -3.56 -2.65 20.20
C LEU A 238 -4.28 -3.68 21.08
N LYS A 239 -4.59 -4.83 20.51
CA LYS A 239 -5.24 -5.97 21.17
C LYS A 239 -4.45 -7.25 20.87
N THR A 240 -4.59 -8.23 21.76
CA THR A 240 -4.22 -9.62 21.42
C THR A 240 -5.20 -10.16 20.38
N GLU A 241 -4.82 -11.20 19.65
CA GLU A 241 -5.74 -11.88 18.72
C GLU A 241 -7.06 -12.29 19.37
N GLN A 242 -7.03 -12.93 20.54
CA GLN A 242 -8.26 -13.33 21.23
C GLN A 242 -9.19 -12.13 21.49
N GLN A 243 -8.67 -11.07 22.12
CA GLN A 243 -9.40 -9.82 22.36
C GLN A 243 -9.92 -9.16 21.09
N ALA A 244 -9.22 -9.31 19.96
CA ALA A 244 -9.67 -8.74 18.69
C ALA A 244 -10.84 -9.50 18.06
N MET A 245 -11.01 -10.77 18.41
CA MET A 245 -12.13 -11.60 17.95
C MET A 245 -13.30 -11.59 18.94
N GLU A 246 -13.13 -11.00 20.14
CA GLU A 246 -14.20 -10.83 21.11
C GLU A 246 -15.14 -9.72 20.64
N ARG A 247 -16.43 -10.04 20.50
CA ARG A 247 -17.46 -9.04 20.16
C ARG A 247 -17.42 -7.89 21.16
N ASN A 248 -17.30 -6.65 20.68
CA ASN A 248 -17.56 -5.47 21.48
C ASN A 248 -19.00 -5.59 22.03
N ARG A 249 -19.15 -5.80 23.35
CA ARG A 249 -20.44 -5.86 24.04
C ARG A 249 -20.93 -4.47 24.41
#